data_AF-A0A259NHS6-F1
#
_entry.id   AF-A0A259NHS6-F1
#
_cell.length_a   1.000
_cell.length_b   1.000
_cell.length_c   1.000
_cell.angle_alpha   90.00
_cell.angle_beta   90.00
_cell.angle_gamma   90.00
#
_symmetry.space_group_name_H-M   'P 1'
#
loop_
_entity.id
_entity.type
_entity.pdbx_description
1 polymer ?
#
loop_
_entity_poly.entity_id
_entity_poly.type
_entity_poly.pdbx_seq_one_letter_code
_entity_poly.pdbx_strand_id
1 'polypeptide(L)'
;MIVQYILDDRLGVGSSSGVFFLSPRNEGRVAFIKHDLWPAIEMMGAMVIYVDLQADPSADPGSVIREAIMRAAGFQRWATVQTLIDLSNEVKKPIVMIIDEVQHALSSEDGRNALWALKACRDQLNSSGHYGLRIMAISPDQDALTMLTYNKRAAFFCAPIIVVDI
;
A
#
# COMPACT_ATOMS: atom_id res chain seq x y z
N MET A 1 17.21 7.66 -1.21
CA MET A 1 17.38 6.69 -0.11
C MET A 1 16.08 5.94 0.18
N ILE A 2 14.95 6.63 0.41
CA ILE A 2 13.66 5.97 0.69
C ILE A 2 13.13 5.12 -0.48
N VAL A 3 13.26 5.57 -1.73
CA VAL A 3 12.81 4.78 -2.90
C VAL A 3 13.57 3.47 -3.06
N GLN A 4 14.90 3.50 -2.87
CA GLN A 4 15.72 2.28 -2.89
C GLN A 4 15.31 1.32 -1.77
N TYR A 5 14.97 1.84 -0.59
CA TYR A 5 14.45 1.03 0.51
C TYR A 5 13.08 0.42 0.20
N ILE A 6 12.18 1.19 -0.42
CA ILE A 6 10.84 0.71 -0.83
C ILE A 6 10.97 -0.46 -1.82
N LEU A 7 11.92 -0.37 -2.75
CA LEU A 7 12.09 -1.31 -3.85
C LEU A 7 13.12 -2.42 -3.56
N ASP A 8 13.69 -2.51 -2.35
CA ASP A 8 14.69 -3.52 -2.04
C ASP A 8 14.08 -4.94 -1.98
N ASP A 9 14.47 -5.80 -2.92
CA ASP A 9 14.03 -7.19 -3.02
C ASP A 9 14.62 -8.11 -1.94
N ARG A 10 15.71 -7.71 -1.28
CA ARG A 10 16.27 -8.48 -0.14
C ARG A 10 15.34 -8.51 1.05
N LEU A 11 14.35 -7.62 1.08
CA LEU A 11 13.32 -7.68 2.09
C LEU A 11 12.52 -9.00 1.98
N GLY A 12 12.46 -9.68 0.83
CA GLY A 12 11.64 -10.88 0.52
C GLY A 12 11.69 -12.10 1.46
N VAL A 13 12.48 -12.10 2.53
CA VAL A 13 12.50 -13.13 3.58
C VAL A 13 11.98 -12.57 4.91
N GLY A 14 10.66 -12.47 5.04
CA GLY A 14 10.00 -12.15 6.31
C GLY A 14 8.62 -11.47 6.19
N SER A 15 7.80 -11.60 7.24
CA SER A 15 6.44 -11.04 7.36
C SER A 15 6.34 -9.51 7.21
N SER A 16 7.47 -8.80 7.20
CA SER A 16 7.59 -7.32 7.19
C SER A 16 8.11 -6.72 5.88
N SER A 17 8.53 -7.55 4.92
CA SER A 17 9.06 -7.13 3.63
C SER A 17 8.14 -6.28 2.75
N GLY A 18 8.50 -5.04 2.45
CA GLY A 18 7.70 -4.24 1.53
C GLY A 18 6.37 -3.75 2.08
N VAL A 19 6.18 -3.70 3.41
CA VAL A 19 5.13 -2.87 4.01
C VAL A 19 5.80 -1.72 4.73
N PHE A 20 5.41 -0.49 4.42
CA PHE A 20 6.03 0.71 4.99
C PHE A 20 4.95 1.64 5.49
N PHE A 21 5.10 2.09 6.73
CA PHE A 21 4.23 3.13 7.25
C PHE A 21 4.94 4.47 7.30
N LEU A 22 4.31 5.52 6.77
CA LEU A 22 4.82 6.88 6.85
C LEU A 22 3.93 7.72 7.77
N SER A 23 4.55 8.34 8.77
CA SER A 23 3.93 9.37 9.61
C SER A 23 4.70 10.68 9.42
N PRO A 24 4.23 11.59 8.56
CA PRO A 24 4.84 12.89 8.37
C PRO A 24 4.42 13.88 9.44
N ARG A 25 5.32 14.78 9.80
CA ARG A 25 5.10 15.73 10.91
C ARG A 25 4.53 17.10 10.47
N ASN A 26 4.52 17.46 9.18
CA ASN A 26 4.10 18.79 8.69
C ASN A 26 3.06 18.78 7.55
N GLU A 27 2.59 19.98 7.17
CA GLU A 27 1.84 20.27 5.94
C GLU A 27 2.72 20.05 4.70
N GLY A 28 2.18 19.46 3.62
CA GLY A 28 2.91 19.21 2.37
C GLY A 28 3.06 17.75 1.96
N ARG A 29 2.58 16.80 2.77
CA ARG A 29 2.63 15.35 2.49
C ARG A 29 2.10 14.96 1.12
N VAL A 30 0.90 15.43 0.75
CA VAL A 30 0.29 15.09 -0.55
C VAL A 30 1.14 15.61 -1.69
N ALA A 31 1.72 16.80 -1.55
CA ALA A 31 2.62 17.37 -2.53
C ALA A 31 3.90 16.54 -2.66
N PHE A 32 4.54 16.18 -1.53
CA PHE A 32 5.70 15.28 -1.53
C PHE A 32 5.39 13.92 -2.19
N ILE A 33 4.25 13.31 -1.87
CA ILE A 33 3.86 12.03 -2.47
C ILE A 33 3.73 12.18 -3.99
N LYS A 34 2.96 13.17 -4.46
CA LYS A 34 2.60 13.29 -5.87
C LYS A 34 3.71 13.89 -6.75
N HIS A 35 4.54 14.77 -6.20
CA HIS A 35 5.55 15.50 -6.97
C HIS A 35 6.97 14.97 -6.79
N ASP A 36 7.27 14.28 -5.68
CA ASP A 36 8.61 13.76 -5.42
C ASP A 36 8.63 12.22 -5.37
N LEU A 37 7.86 11.62 -4.47
CA LEU A 37 7.97 10.19 -4.18
C LEU A 37 7.45 9.32 -5.32
N TRP A 38 6.24 9.57 -5.81
CA TRP A 38 5.65 8.80 -6.90
C TRP A 38 6.52 8.87 -8.16
N PRO A 39 6.89 10.05 -8.69
CA PRO A 39 7.72 10.11 -9.90
C PRO A 39 9.05 9.38 -9.72
N ALA A 40 9.66 9.45 -8.54
CA ALA A 40 10.90 8.75 -8.25
C ALA A 40 10.74 7.21 -8.22
N ILE A 41 9.61 6.69 -7.74
CA ILE A 41 9.30 5.25 -7.77
C ILE A 41 9.13 4.78 -9.22
N GLU A 42 8.40 5.54 -10.04
CA GLU A 42 8.21 5.20 -11.46
C GLU A 42 9.50 5.26 -12.26
N MET A 43 10.35 6.26 -11.99
CA MET A 43 11.66 6.39 -12.62
C MET A 43 12.58 5.20 -12.29
N MET A 44 12.39 4.56 -11.14
CA MET A 44 13.07 3.33 -10.74
C MET A 44 12.44 2.06 -11.34
N GLY A 45 11.45 2.20 -12.21
CA GLY A 45 10.88 1.10 -13.00
C GLY A 45 9.72 0.35 -12.33
N ALA A 46 9.15 0.90 -11.25
CA ALA A 46 7.96 0.32 -10.60
C ALA A 46 6.67 1.01 -11.06
N MET A 47 5.54 0.31 -10.95
CA MET A 47 4.20 0.88 -11.13
C MET A 47 3.68 1.40 -9.80
N VAL A 48 3.05 2.58 -9.78
CA VAL A 48 2.42 3.13 -8.58
C VAL A 48 0.89 3.04 -8.70
N ILE A 49 0.25 2.55 -7.64
CA ILE A 49 -1.20 2.61 -7.43
C ILE A 49 -1.43 3.48 -6.19
N TYR A 50 -1.93 4.70 -6.37
CA TYR A 50 -2.25 5.61 -5.27
C TYR A 50 -3.73 5.57 -4.91
N VAL A 51 -4.00 5.52 -3.61
CA VAL A 51 -5.33 5.47 -3.02
C VAL A 51 -5.40 6.55 -1.95
N ASP A 52 -6.34 7.48 -2.07
CA ASP A 52 -6.63 8.48 -1.04
C ASP A 52 -7.98 8.13 -0.42
N LEU A 53 -7.96 7.66 0.84
CA LEU A 53 -9.18 7.24 1.53
C LEU A 53 -10.00 8.41 2.08
N GLN A 54 -9.44 9.63 2.07
CA GLN A 54 -10.13 10.84 2.52
C GLN A 54 -10.81 11.59 1.37
N ALA A 55 -10.40 11.35 0.12
CA ALA A 55 -10.89 12.07 -1.06
C ALA A 55 -12.43 12.06 -1.20
N ASP A 56 -13.09 10.97 -0.79
CA ASP A 56 -14.54 10.89 -0.66
C ASP A 56 -14.92 10.27 0.71
N PRO A 57 -15.19 11.08 1.74
CA PRO A 57 -15.54 10.60 3.07
C PRO A 57 -16.88 9.85 3.14
N SER A 58 -17.70 9.92 2.09
CA SER A 58 -18.98 9.23 2.01
C SER A 58 -18.86 7.82 1.45
N ALA A 59 -17.75 7.53 0.74
CA ALA A 59 -17.46 6.22 0.20
C ALA A 59 -16.94 5.27 1.28
N ASP A 60 -17.30 3.99 1.18
CA ASP A 60 -16.68 2.97 2.03
C ASP A 60 -15.19 2.81 1.63
N PRO A 61 -14.23 2.88 2.58
CA PRO A 61 -12.80 2.78 2.29
C PRO A 61 -12.39 1.48 1.58
N GLY A 62 -13.04 0.35 1.90
CA GLY A 62 -12.79 -0.91 1.22
C GLY A 62 -13.15 -0.84 -0.25
N SER A 63 -14.26 -0.16 -0.58
CA SER A 63 -14.66 0.09 -1.96
C SER A 63 -13.68 0.99 -2.70
N VAL A 64 -13.19 2.06 -2.06
CA VAL A 64 -12.16 2.95 -2.65
C VAL A 64 -10.88 2.18 -3.00
N ILE A 65 -10.39 1.32 -2.10
CA ILE A 65 -9.21 0.47 -2.36
C ILE A 65 -9.46 -0.48 -3.54
N ARG A 66 -10.61 -1.17 -3.55
CA ARG A 66 -10.97 -2.11 -4.62
C ARG A 66 -11.05 -1.40 -5.97
N GLU A 67 -11.67 -0.24 -6.02
CA GLU A 67 -11.79 0.56 -7.24
C GLU A 67 -10.43 1.00 -7.79
N ALA A 68 -9.50 1.43 -6.92
CA ALA A 68 -8.17 1.82 -7.35
C ALA A 68 -7.41 0.66 -8.02
N ILE A 69 -7.52 -0.55 -7.44
CA ILE A 69 -6.93 -1.77 -8.03
C ILE A 69 -7.57 -2.11 -9.37
N MET A 70 -8.90 -2.07 -9.46
CA MET A 70 -9.63 -2.36 -10.71
C MET A 70 -9.26 -1.37 -11.82
N ARG A 71 -9.21 -0.07 -11.50
CA ARG A 71 -8.79 0.97 -12.44
C ARG A 71 -7.36 0.75 -12.93
N ALA A 72 -6.43 0.43 -12.02
CA ALA A 72 -5.04 0.14 -12.37
C ALA A 72 -4.90 -1.10 -13.28
N ALA A 73 -5.77 -2.09 -13.08
CA ALA A 73 -5.74 -3.34 -13.83
C ALA A 73 -6.61 -3.34 -15.09
N GLY A 74 -7.31 -2.25 -15.39
CA GLY A 74 -8.20 -2.16 -16.57
C GLY A 74 -9.37 -3.14 -16.54
N PHE A 75 -9.65 -3.79 -15.41
CA PHE A 75 -10.70 -4.80 -15.28
C PHE A 75 -12.03 -4.18 -14.85
N GLN A 76 -13.13 -4.70 -15.40
CA GLN A 76 -14.52 -4.35 -15.03
C GLN A 76 -15.11 -5.32 -13.98
N ARG A 77 -14.28 -6.14 -13.32
CA ARG A 77 -14.71 -7.17 -12.35
C ARG A 77 -14.13 -6.87 -10.96
N TRP A 78 -14.88 -7.27 -9.94
CA TRP A 78 -14.53 -7.14 -8.51
C TRP A 78 -13.06 -7.49 -8.22
N ALA A 79 -12.38 -6.62 -7.48
CA ALA A 79 -10.98 -6.82 -7.10
C ALA A 79 -10.85 -8.03 -6.16
N THR A 80 -10.05 -8.99 -6.61
CA THR A 80 -9.61 -10.16 -5.84
C THR A 80 -8.11 -10.13 -5.65
N VAL A 81 -7.61 -11.06 -4.84
CA VAL A 81 -6.18 -11.41 -4.86
C VAL A 81 -5.69 -11.70 -6.28
N GLN A 82 -6.51 -12.38 -7.09
CA GLN A 82 -6.18 -12.70 -8.48
C GLN A 82 -5.97 -11.45 -9.34
N THR A 83 -6.72 -10.37 -9.10
CA THR A 83 -6.61 -9.13 -9.87
C THR A 83 -5.19 -8.52 -9.80
N LEU A 84 -4.58 -8.51 -8.62
CA LEU A 84 -3.20 -8.00 -8.46
C LEU A 84 -2.15 -8.97 -9.04
N ILE A 85 -2.44 -10.28 -9.03
CA ILE A 85 -1.59 -11.28 -9.68
C ILE A 85 -1.59 -11.09 -11.20
N ASP A 86 -2.78 -10.94 -11.79
CA ASP A 86 -2.94 -10.72 -13.22
C ASP A 86 -2.27 -9.41 -13.63
N LEU A 87 -2.49 -8.33 -12.86
CA LEU A 87 -1.81 -7.05 -13.07
C LEU A 87 -0.28 -7.21 -13.00
N SER A 88 0.25 -7.95 -12.02
CA SER A 88 1.69 -8.18 -11.91
C SER A 88 2.25 -8.94 -13.12
N ASN A 89 1.52 -9.91 -13.66
CA ASN A 89 1.93 -10.69 -14.83
C ASN A 89 1.91 -9.87 -16.12
N GLU A 90 0.99 -8.91 -16.23
CA GLU A 90 0.87 -8.01 -17.36
C GLU A 90 1.95 -6.93 -17.34
N VAL A 91 2.09 -6.24 -16.20
CA VAL A 91 2.99 -5.08 -16.05
C VAL A 91 4.45 -5.49 -16.01
N LYS A 92 4.74 -6.69 -15.47
CA LYS A 92 6.09 -7.26 -15.35
C LYS A 92 7.11 -6.37 -14.63
N LYS A 93 6.63 -5.61 -13.63
CA LYS A 93 7.40 -4.69 -12.80
C LYS A 93 6.89 -4.74 -11.37
N PRO A 94 7.70 -4.34 -10.37
CA PRO A 94 7.23 -4.18 -9.01
C PRO A 94 6.04 -3.22 -8.95
N ILE A 95 5.03 -3.56 -8.15
CA ILE A 95 3.88 -2.70 -7.89
C ILE A 95 4.07 -2.07 -6.51
N VAL A 96 3.97 -0.75 -6.43
CA VAL A 96 3.93 0.01 -5.17
C VAL A 96 2.54 0.58 -4.98
N MET A 97 1.81 0.06 -3.99
CA MET A 97 0.52 0.57 -3.58
C MET A 97 0.72 1.59 -2.47
N ILE A 98 0.30 2.84 -2.69
CA ILE A 98 0.34 3.91 -1.70
C ILE A 98 -1.10 4.14 -1.22
N ILE A 99 -1.34 3.93 0.07
CA ILE A 99 -2.63 4.13 0.74
C ILE A 99 -2.48 5.33 1.66
N ASP A 100 -3.03 6.46 1.26
CA ASP A 100 -3.06 7.70 2.00
C ASP A 100 -4.24 7.75 2.98
N GLU A 101 -4.02 8.38 4.13
CA GLU A 101 -4.97 8.45 5.25
C GLU A 101 -5.53 7.07 5.65
N VAL A 102 -4.63 6.08 5.83
CA VAL A 102 -5.00 4.67 6.07
C VAL A 102 -5.86 4.46 7.33
N GLN A 103 -5.85 5.41 8.29
CA GLN A 103 -6.70 5.33 9.47
C GLN A 103 -8.20 5.29 9.12
N HIS A 104 -8.61 5.84 7.97
CA HIS A 104 -9.99 5.71 7.49
C HIS A 104 -10.36 4.25 7.19
N ALA A 105 -9.44 3.40 6.75
CA ALA A 105 -9.74 1.98 6.55
C ALA A 105 -10.10 1.27 7.86
N LEU A 106 -9.72 1.81 9.03
CA LEU A 106 -10.08 1.24 10.32
C LEU A 106 -11.52 1.56 10.75
N SER A 107 -12.20 2.51 10.10
CA SER A 107 -13.56 2.93 10.47
C SER A 107 -14.65 2.01 9.92
N SER A 108 -14.35 1.12 8.97
CA SER A 108 -15.32 0.14 8.43
C SER A 108 -14.76 -1.29 8.43
N GLU A 109 -15.66 -2.28 8.48
CA GLU A 109 -15.29 -3.69 8.37
C GLU A 109 -14.71 -4.01 6.97
N ASP A 110 -15.34 -3.46 5.93
CA ASP A 110 -14.88 -3.59 4.55
C ASP A 110 -13.49 -3.00 4.32
N GLY A 111 -13.18 -1.85 4.93
CA GLY A 111 -11.84 -1.26 4.91
C GLY A 111 -10.80 -2.17 5.55
N ARG A 112 -11.08 -2.72 6.73
CA ARG A 112 -10.19 -3.68 7.41
C ARG A 112 -10.01 -4.96 6.59
N ASN A 113 -11.08 -5.48 6.00
CA ASN A 113 -11.05 -6.67 5.14
C ASN A 113 -10.23 -6.42 3.88
N ALA A 114 -10.30 -5.22 3.29
CA ALA A 114 -9.48 -4.82 2.16
C ALA A 114 -7.98 -4.80 2.52
N LEU A 115 -7.60 -4.27 3.69
CA LEU A 115 -6.21 -4.30 4.16
C LEU A 115 -5.68 -5.73 4.37
N TRP A 116 -6.51 -6.62 4.91
CA TRP A 116 -6.18 -8.05 5.04
C TRP A 116 -6.01 -8.73 3.69
N ALA A 117 -6.90 -8.44 2.73
CA ALA A 117 -6.79 -8.95 1.38
C ALA A 117 -5.49 -8.47 0.72
N LEU A 118 -5.13 -7.19 0.87
CA LEU A 118 -3.88 -6.64 0.36
C LEU A 118 -2.64 -7.32 0.96
N LYS A 119 -2.65 -7.58 2.27
CA LYS A 119 -1.60 -8.37 2.90
C LYS A 119 -1.46 -9.74 2.24
N ALA A 120 -2.57 -10.46 2.06
CA ALA A 120 -2.56 -11.77 1.41
C ALA A 120 -2.05 -11.68 -0.05
N CYS A 121 -2.44 -10.65 -0.80
CA CYS A 121 -1.91 -10.40 -2.15
C CYS A 121 -0.40 -10.22 -2.14
N ARG A 122 0.11 -9.40 -1.21
CA ARG A 122 1.54 -9.15 -1.06
C ARG A 122 2.27 -10.44 -0.73
N ASP A 123 1.78 -11.21 0.24
CA ASP A 123 2.41 -12.46 0.66
C ASP A 123 2.49 -13.44 -0.52
N GLN A 124 1.44 -13.54 -1.33
CA GLN A 124 1.43 -14.34 -2.55
C GLN A 124 2.43 -13.82 -3.59
N LEU A 125 2.36 -12.54 -3.96
CA LEU A 125 3.20 -11.93 -5.00
C LEU A 125 4.69 -11.97 -4.65
N ASN A 126 5.04 -11.84 -3.38
CA ASN A 126 6.43 -11.86 -2.94
C ASN A 126 7.00 -13.30 -2.77
N SER A 127 6.15 -14.33 -2.73
CA SER A 127 6.57 -15.73 -2.50
C SER A 127 6.59 -16.59 -3.77
N SER A 128 5.99 -16.14 -4.88
CA SER A 128 5.71 -16.98 -6.07
C SER A 128 6.48 -16.58 -7.34
N GLY A 129 7.56 -15.83 -7.21
CA GLY A 129 8.41 -15.43 -8.35
C GLY A 129 7.79 -14.36 -9.25
N HIS A 130 6.69 -13.73 -8.81
CA HIS A 130 6.21 -12.49 -9.42
C HIS A 130 7.15 -11.32 -9.10
N TYR A 131 6.86 -10.17 -9.70
CA TYR A 131 7.66 -8.95 -9.59
C TYR A 131 7.49 -8.22 -8.25
N GLY A 132 6.65 -8.75 -7.37
CA GLY A 132 6.45 -8.28 -6.00
C GLY A 132 5.44 -7.14 -5.84
N LEU A 133 4.89 -7.05 -4.63
CA LEU A 133 4.02 -5.96 -4.18
C LEU A 133 4.62 -5.29 -2.95
N ARG A 134 4.67 -3.97 -2.99
CA ARG A 134 5.04 -3.09 -1.88
C ARG A 134 3.80 -2.29 -1.47
N ILE A 135 3.46 -2.29 -0.19
CA ILE A 135 2.34 -1.55 0.37
C ILE A 135 2.92 -0.44 1.24
N MET A 136 2.71 0.80 0.85
CA MET A 136 3.02 1.97 1.63
C MET A 136 1.72 2.54 2.19
N ALA A 137 1.56 2.52 3.50
CA ALA A 137 0.40 3.07 4.17
C ALA A 137 0.80 4.34 4.93
N ILE A 138 0.02 5.39 4.78
CA ILE A 138 0.37 6.73 5.24
C ILE A 138 -0.74 7.22 6.17
N SER A 139 -0.37 7.71 7.34
CA SER A 139 -1.32 8.22 8.32
C SER A 139 -0.68 9.33 9.16
N PRO A 140 -1.39 10.44 9.42
CA PRO A 140 -0.98 11.40 10.42
C PRO A 140 -1.19 10.85 11.85
N ASP A 141 -2.11 9.89 12.00
CA ASP A 141 -2.43 9.23 13.27
C ASP A 141 -1.47 8.05 13.53
N GLN A 142 -0.57 8.22 14.50
CA GLN A 142 0.39 7.19 14.93
C GLN A 142 -0.26 6.02 15.66
N ASP A 143 -1.38 6.24 16.35
CA ASP A 143 -2.10 5.18 17.04
C ASP A 143 -2.76 4.25 16.03
N ALA A 144 -3.33 4.80 14.95
CA ALA A 144 -3.84 4.01 13.84
C ALA A 144 -2.75 3.13 13.18
N LEU A 145 -1.54 3.68 12.97
CA LEU A 145 -0.39 2.91 12.47
C LEU A 145 0.00 1.79 13.44
N THR A 146 -0.02 2.07 14.74
CA THR A 146 0.26 1.09 15.78
C THR A 146 -0.80 -0.02 15.78
N MET A 147 -2.08 0.31 15.62
CA MET A 147 -3.15 -0.69 15.51
C MET A 147 -2.97 -1.62 14.30
N LEU A 148 -2.44 -1.10 13.19
CA LEU A 148 -2.18 -1.86 11.97
C LEU A 148 -0.94 -2.77 12.04
N THR A 149 -0.05 -2.55 13.00
CA THR A 149 1.27 -3.20 13.04
C THR A 149 1.57 -3.99 14.32
N TYR A 150 0.92 -3.66 15.44
CA TYR A 150 1.33 -4.15 16.75
C TYR A 150 0.66 -5.47 17.17
N ASN A 151 -0.61 -5.67 16.84
CA ASN A 151 -1.34 -6.86 17.32
C ASN A 151 -1.23 -8.03 16.33
N LYS A 152 -1.23 -9.28 16.83
CA LYS A 152 -1.13 -10.51 15.99
C LYS A 152 -2.27 -10.69 15.00
N ARG A 153 -3.36 -9.92 15.14
CA ARG A 153 -4.54 -9.91 14.27
C ARG A 153 -4.56 -8.65 13.39
N ALA A 154 -3.45 -7.94 13.29
CA ALA A 154 -3.36 -6.76 12.46
C ALA A 154 -2.95 -7.19 11.05
N ALA A 155 -3.52 -6.53 10.05
CA ALA A 155 -3.21 -6.81 8.65
C ALA A 155 -1.70 -6.72 8.37
N PHE A 156 -0.96 -5.87 9.08
CA PHE A 156 0.47 -5.64 8.83
C PHE A 156 1.33 -5.88 10.07
N PHE A 157 1.01 -6.92 10.84
CA PHE A 157 1.78 -7.28 12.04
C PHE A 157 3.29 -7.34 11.78
N CYS A 158 4.08 -6.68 12.65
CA CYS A 158 5.54 -6.51 12.57
C CYS A 158 6.07 -5.71 11.36
N ALA A 159 5.23 -5.03 10.58
CA ALA A 159 5.70 -4.12 9.55
C ALA A 159 6.40 -2.89 10.15
N PRO A 160 7.52 -2.42 9.56
CA PRO A 160 8.24 -1.26 10.06
C PRO A 160 7.43 0.03 9.88
N ILE A 161 7.49 0.89 10.90
CA ILE A 161 7.03 2.28 10.83
C ILE A 161 8.24 3.17 10.61
N ILE A 162 8.20 3.98 9.55
CA ILE A 162 9.22 4.95 9.20
C ILE A 162 8.64 6.33 9.45
N VAL A 163 9.28 7.08 10.35
CA VAL A 163 8.92 8.48 10.57
C VAL A 163 9.80 9.33 9.67
N VAL A 164 9.18 10.20 8.87
CA VAL A 164 9.88 11.06 7.92
C VAL A 164 9.53 12.50 8.26
N ASP A 165 10.56 13.32 8.44
CA ASP A 165 10.41 14.77 8.56
C ASP A 165 10.32 15.35 7.14
N ILE A 166 9.09 15.42 6.62
CA ILE A 166 8.71 16.14 5.40
C ILE A 166 7.89 17.37 5.78
#